data_AF-A0A6J7NSU0-F1
#
_entry.id   AF-A0A6J7NSU0-F1
#
_cell.length_a   1.000
_cell.length_b   1.000
_cell.length_c   1.000
_cell.angle_alpha   90.00
_cell.angle_beta   90.00
_cell.angle_gamma   90.00
#
_symmetry.space_group_name_H-M   'P 1'
#
loop_
_entity.id
_entity.type
_entity.pdbx_description
1 polymer ?
#
loop_
_entity_poly.entity_id
_entity_poly.type
_entity_poly.pdbx_seq_one_letter_code
_entity_poly.pdbx_strand_id
1 'polypeptide(L)'
;MSTVSETHDVSPAASGDAHAGAHDHPSDLKYVKIAIILAVLTAAEVSTYTFDITGGLLVAILIPMMIVKFAIVAGYFMHLKFDSKMFTTMFVAGLTFAVSVYCVLLTIFEFW
;
A
#
# COMPACT_ATOMS: atom_id res chain seq x y z
N MET A 1 56.33 20.46 -26.71
CA MET A 1 56.27 19.21 -27.49
C MET A 1 57.65 18.59 -27.37
N SER A 2 57.88 17.54 -26.57
CA SER A 2 57.11 16.32 -26.46
C SER A 2 57.11 15.77 -25.03
N THR A 3 55.94 15.27 -24.63
CA THR A 3 55.61 14.65 -23.36
C THR A 3 56.36 13.33 -23.18
N VAL A 4 56.86 13.11 -21.97
CA VAL A 4 57.30 11.80 -21.47
C VAL A 4 56.16 10.81 -21.70
N SER A 5 56.46 9.75 -22.46
CA SER A 5 55.55 8.66 -22.76
C SER A 5 55.42 7.78 -21.52
N GLU A 6 54.41 8.05 -20.69
CA GLU A 6 53.91 7.08 -19.72
C GLU A 6 53.45 5.84 -20.48
N THR A 7 54.11 4.72 -20.21
CA THR A 7 53.71 3.38 -20.62
C THR A 7 52.40 3.06 -19.91
N HIS A 8 51.29 3.30 -20.62
CA HIS A 8 49.97 2.83 -20.23
C HIS A 8 49.98 1.30 -20.32
N ASP A 9 50.09 0.67 -19.15
CA ASP A 9 50.05 -0.77 -18.93
C ASP A 9 48.73 -1.31 -19.48
N VAL A 10 48.80 -2.02 -20.62
CA VAL A 10 47.65 -2.65 -21.25
C VAL A 10 47.35 -3.93 -20.47
N SER A 11 46.65 -3.79 -19.36
CA SER A 11 46.02 -4.92 -18.68
C SER A 11 44.96 -5.53 -19.62
N PRO A 12 45.07 -6.82 -19.98
CA PRO A 12 44.23 -7.42 -20.99
C PRO A 12 42.78 -7.49 -20.50
N ALA A 13 41.89 -7.06 -21.39
CA ALA A 13 40.45 -7.22 -21.30
C ALA A 13 40.05 -8.68 -21.07
N ALA A 14 39.77 -9.01 -19.81
CA ALA A 14 38.91 -10.08 -19.32
C ALA A 14 38.47 -9.57 -17.94
N SER A 15 37.23 -9.15 -17.71
CA SER A 15 36.03 -9.95 -17.86
C SER A 15 34.86 -9.03 -18.17
N GLY A 16 34.10 -9.36 -19.20
CA GLY A 16 32.70 -8.91 -19.27
C GLY A 16 31.92 -9.63 -18.18
N ASP A 17 32.09 -9.21 -16.93
CA ASP A 17 31.11 -9.48 -15.90
C ASP A 17 29.96 -8.50 -16.10
N ALA A 18 29.12 -8.86 -17.08
CA ALA A 18 27.73 -8.53 -17.03
C ALA A 18 27.19 -9.11 -15.72
N HIS A 19 27.35 -8.36 -14.62
CA HIS A 19 26.56 -8.53 -13.42
C HIS A 19 25.11 -8.17 -13.77
N ALA A 20 24.46 -9.07 -14.54
CA ALA A 20 23.05 -9.35 -14.46
C ALA A 20 22.75 -10.10 -13.15
N GLY A 21 23.31 -9.59 -12.05
CA GLY A 21 22.91 -9.96 -10.71
C GLY A 21 21.54 -9.36 -10.54
N ALA A 22 20.53 -10.20 -10.72
CA ALA A 22 19.15 -9.94 -10.35
C ALA A 22 19.14 -9.15 -9.04
N HIS A 23 18.77 -7.88 -9.13
CA HIS A 23 18.42 -7.10 -7.96
C HIS A 23 17.18 -7.77 -7.38
N ASP A 24 17.45 -8.69 -6.45
CA ASP A 24 16.50 -9.20 -5.49
C ASP A 24 15.89 -7.95 -4.82
N HIS A 25 14.71 -7.54 -5.30
CA HIS A 25 13.82 -6.59 -4.65
C HIS A 25 12.75 -7.39 -3.88
N PRO A 26 13.09 -8.07 -2.76
CA PRO A 26 12.14 -8.89 -2.00
C PRO A 26 11.06 -8.07 -1.28
N SER A 27 11.09 -6.73 -1.34
CA SER A 27 10.04 -5.86 -0.81
C SER A 27 8.80 -5.81 -1.71
N ASP A 28 8.98 -5.84 -3.03
CA ASP A 28 7.95 -5.39 -3.98
C ASP A 28 6.90 -6.48 -4.23
N LEU A 29 7.34 -7.74 -4.21
CA LEU A 29 6.48 -8.92 -4.35
C LEU A 29 5.40 -9.03 -3.25
N LYS A 30 5.67 -8.53 -2.04
CA LYS A 30 4.63 -8.49 -0.98
C LYS A 30 3.54 -7.50 -1.33
N TYR A 31 3.90 -6.27 -1.72
CA TYR A 31 2.92 -5.23 -2.07
C TYR A 31 2.07 -5.64 -3.26
N VAL A 32 2.66 -6.29 -4.27
CA VAL A 32 1.93 -6.82 -5.42
C VAL A 32 0.91 -7.88 -4.99
N LYS A 33 1.25 -8.81 -4.10
CA LYS A 33 0.28 -9.78 -3.56
C LYS A 33 -0.89 -9.10 -2.82
N ILE A 34 -0.60 -8.06 -2.04
CA ILE A 34 -1.62 -7.32 -1.30
C ILE A 34 -2.51 -6.52 -2.26
N ALA A 35 -1.94 -5.96 -3.34
CA ALA A 35 -2.69 -5.30 -4.41
C ALA A 35 -3.69 -6.26 -5.06
N ILE A 36 -3.25 -7.48 -5.37
CA ILE A 36 -4.10 -8.52 -5.96
C ILE A 36 -5.25 -8.88 -5.02
N ILE A 37 -4.98 -9.05 -3.71
CA ILE A 37 -6.05 -9.30 -2.72
C ILE A 37 -7.05 -8.15 -2.73
N LEU A 38 -6.59 -6.90 -2.74
CA LEU A 38 -7.45 -5.72 -2.77
C LEU A 38 -8.28 -5.62 -4.05
N ALA A 39 -7.68 -6.01 -5.18
CA ALA A 39 -8.35 -6.06 -6.48
C ALA A 39 -9.45 -7.13 -6.49
N VAL A 40 -9.18 -8.34 -5.99
CA VAL A 40 -10.18 -9.42 -5.86
C VAL A 40 -11.30 -8.99 -4.94
N LEU A 41 -10.94 -8.40 -3.80
CA LEU A 41 -11.89 -7.90 -2.81
C LEU A 41 -12.76 -6.76 -3.40
N THR A 42 -12.22 -5.97 -4.33
CA THR A 42 -12.98 -4.95 -5.07
C THR A 42 -13.86 -5.54 -6.18
N ALA A 43 -13.39 -6.56 -6.90
CA ALA A 43 -14.21 -7.29 -7.87
C ALA A 43 -15.38 -8.01 -7.17
N ALA A 44 -15.15 -8.55 -5.98
CA ALA A 44 -16.20 -9.13 -5.13
C ALA A 44 -17.25 -8.08 -4.75
N GLU A 45 -16.84 -6.85 -4.41
CA GLU A 45 -17.79 -5.76 -4.18
C GLU A 45 -18.59 -5.44 -5.44
N VAL A 46 -17.92 -5.20 -6.58
CA VAL A 46 -18.57 -4.82 -7.83
C VAL A 46 -19.58 -5.88 -8.28
N SER A 47 -19.26 -7.17 -8.06
CA SER A 47 -20.16 -8.27 -8.41
C SER A 47 -21.42 -8.34 -7.52
N THR A 48 -21.40 -7.84 -6.28
CA THR A 48 -22.63 -7.78 -5.48
C THR A 48 -23.70 -6.86 -6.09
N TYR A 49 -23.30 -5.78 -6.79
CA TYR A 49 -24.25 -4.91 -7.52
C TYR A 49 -24.90 -5.62 -8.72
N THR A 50 -24.23 -6.61 -9.32
CA THR A 50 -24.80 -7.38 -10.44
C THR A 50 -25.78 -8.48 -10.01
N PHE A 51 -25.77 -8.89 -8.74
CA PHE A 51 -26.58 -10.01 -8.24
C PHE A 51 -27.89 -9.62 -7.52
N ASP A 52 -28.31 -8.35 -7.60
CA ASP A 52 -29.59 -7.84 -7.05
C ASP A 52 -29.87 -8.30 -5.61
N ILE A 53 -28.83 -8.26 -4.77
CA ILE A 53 -28.92 -8.63 -3.36
C ILE A 53 -29.76 -7.58 -2.63
N THR A 54 -30.80 -8.01 -1.91
CA THR A 54 -31.70 -7.16 -1.11
C THR A 54 -30.96 -6.02 -0.42
N GLY A 55 -31.37 -4.77 -0.68
CA GLY A 55 -30.59 -3.56 -0.38
C GLY A 55 -30.12 -3.40 1.07
N GLY A 56 -30.87 -3.90 2.06
CA GLY A 56 -30.43 -3.87 3.46
C GLY A 56 -29.22 -4.79 3.74
N LEU A 57 -29.19 -5.97 3.14
CA LEU A 57 -28.07 -6.92 3.27
C LEU A 57 -26.84 -6.41 2.51
N LEU A 58 -27.07 -5.73 1.38
CA LEU A 58 -26.03 -5.08 0.59
C LEU A 58 -25.32 -4.00 1.44
N VAL A 59 -26.06 -3.10 2.09
CA VAL A 59 -25.45 -2.10 2.99
C VAL A 59 -24.69 -2.75 4.15
N ALA A 60 -25.26 -3.78 4.77
CA ALA A 60 -24.63 -4.49 5.89
C ALA A 60 -23.28 -5.15 5.51
N ILE A 61 -23.13 -5.59 4.25
CA ILE A 61 -21.90 -6.25 3.78
C ILE A 61 -20.90 -5.27 3.15
N LEU A 62 -21.37 -4.18 2.54
CA LEU A 62 -20.51 -3.17 1.91
C LEU A 62 -19.74 -2.31 2.90
N ILE A 63 -20.36 -1.93 4.03
CA ILE A 63 -19.69 -1.13 5.08
C ILE A 63 -18.44 -1.82 5.63
N PRO A 64 -18.49 -3.08 6.12
CA PRO A 64 -17.29 -3.76 6.60
C PRO A 64 -16.27 -4.00 5.49
N MET A 65 -16.71 -4.27 4.25
CA MET A 65 -15.85 -4.37 3.07
C MET A 65 -15.02 -3.09 2.86
N MET A 66 -15.64 -1.92 2.98
CA MET A 66 -14.97 -0.61 2.87
C MET A 66 -13.95 -0.39 3.98
N ILE A 67 -14.31 -0.70 5.22
CA ILE A 67 -13.40 -0.58 6.37
C ILE A 67 -12.17 -1.49 6.17
N VAL A 68 -12.39 -2.73 5.70
CA VAL A 68 -11.30 -3.68 5.45
C VAL A 68 -10.37 -3.18 4.35
N LYS A 69 -10.91 -2.68 3.23
CA LYS A 69 -10.08 -2.06 2.17
C LYS A 69 -9.23 -0.93 2.73
N PHE A 70 -9.87 -0.02 3.45
CA PHE A 70 -9.20 1.12 4.05
C PHE A 70 -8.07 0.67 4.99
N ALA A 71 -8.31 -0.32 5.85
CA ALA A 71 -7.30 -0.84 6.77
C ALA A 71 -6.13 -1.51 6.05
N ILE A 72 -6.38 -2.27 4.98
CA ILE A 72 -5.32 -2.91 4.18
C ILE A 72 -4.50 -1.84 3.44
N VAL A 73 -5.15 -0.84 2.84
CA VAL A 73 -4.47 0.27 2.15
C VAL A 73 -3.62 1.09 3.14
N ALA A 74 -4.19 1.50 4.27
CA ALA A 74 -3.46 2.26 5.28
C ALA A 74 -2.29 1.44 5.86
N GLY A 75 -2.52 0.18 6.23
CA GLY A 75 -1.50 -0.67 6.83
C GLY A 75 -0.34 -1.01 5.89
N TYR A 76 -0.66 -1.38 4.65
CA TYR A 76 0.34 -1.89 3.72
C TYR A 76 0.77 -0.84 2.68
N PHE A 77 -0.16 -0.20 1.97
CA PHE A 77 0.19 0.73 0.89
C PHE A 77 0.67 2.11 1.37
N MET A 78 0.22 2.58 2.54
CA MET A 78 0.75 3.80 3.15
C MET A 78 2.02 3.56 4.00
N HIS A 79 2.62 2.37 3.94
CA HIS A 79 3.84 1.99 4.69
C HIS A 79 3.74 2.02 6.23
N LEU A 80 2.59 2.30 6.83
CA LEU A 80 2.43 2.40 8.29
C LEU A 80 2.88 1.16 9.08
N LYS A 81 2.72 -0.05 8.51
CA LYS A 81 3.21 -1.32 9.10
C LYS A 81 4.74 -1.47 9.04
N PHE A 82 5.38 -0.86 8.06
CA PHE A 82 6.82 -0.98 7.77
C PHE A 82 7.63 0.24 8.25
N ASP A 83 6.95 1.31 8.65
CA ASP A 83 7.54 2.51 9.24
C ASP A 83 7.45 2.49 10.79
N SER A 84 8.08 3.46 11.45
CA SER A 84 8.10 3.59 12.90
C SER A 84 6.68 3.69 13.48
N LYS A 85 6.46 3.06 14.65
CA LYS A 85 5.16 3.07 15.35
C LYS A 85 4.59 4.47 15.60
N MET A 86 5.41 5.52 15.49
CA MET A 86 4.98 6.91 15.62
C MET A 86 3.97 7.31 14.55
N PHE A 87 4.16 6.93 13.29
CA PHE A 87 3.22 7.25 12.21
C PHE A 87 1.91 6.46 12.34
N THR A 88 1.99 5.18 12.74
CA THR A 88 0.79 4.39 13.05
C THR A 88 -0.01 5.02 14.19
N THR A 89 0.63 5.43 15.28
CA THR A 89 -0.05 6.04 16.42
C THR A 89 -0.69 7.38 16.05
N MET A 90 -0.02 8.25 15.29
CA MET A 90 -0.59 9.53 14.86
C MET A 90 -1.79 9.34 13.92
N PHE A 91 -1.71 8.38 13.00
CA PHE A 91 -2.82 8.05 12.11
C PHE A 91 -4.03 7.50 12.88
N VAL A 92 -3.80 6.55 13.80
CA VAL A 92 -4.87 5.96 14.63
C VAL A 92 -5.47 7.00 15.58
N ALA A 93 -4.65 7.88 16.16
CA ALA A 93 -5.13 9.00 16.98
C ALA A 93 -6.01 9.95 16.16
N GLY A 94 -5.59 10.32 14.96
CA GLY A 94 -6.38 11.13 14.02
C GLY A 94 -7.67 10.45 13.60
N LEU A 95 -7.65 9.15 13.29
CA LEU A 95 -8.84 8.37 12.95
C LEU A 95 -9.83 8.29 14.13
N THR A 96 -9.31 8.03 15.34
CA THR A 96 -10.12 8.00 16.56
C THR A 96 -10.75 9.36 16.85
N PHE A 97 -9.99 10.44 16.66
CA PHE A 97 -10.47 11.80 16.81
C PHE A 97 -11.51 12.17 15.75
N ALA A 98 -11.31 11.76 14.49
CA ALA A 98 -12.29 11.99 13.42
C ALA A 98 -13.62 11.29 13.72
N VAL A 99 -13.57 10.02 14.15
CA VAL A 99 -14.76 9.25 14.54
C VAL A 99 -15.45 9.89 15.75
N SER A 100 -14.69 10.32 16.77
CA SER A 100 -15.28 10.93 17.96
C SER A 100 -15.97 12.26 17.64
N VAL A 101 -15.32 13.14 16.87
CA VAL A 101 -15.91 14.42 16.43
C VAL A 101 -17.14 14.16 15.58
N TYR A 102 -17.11 13.17 14.69
CA TYR A 102 -18.26 12.80 13.88
C TYR A 102 -19.45 12.32 14.75
N CYS A 103 -19.20 11.46 15.73
CA CYS A 103 -20.24 11.03 16.68
C CYS A 103 -20.82 12.21 17.47
N VAL A 104 -19.98 13.14 17.94
CA VAL A 104 -20.42 14.35 18.65
C VAL A 104 -21.30 15.23 17.74
N LEU A 105 -20.91 15.39 16.48
CA LEU A 105 -21.73 16.12 15.50
C LEU A 105 -23.09 15.45 15.29
N LEU A 106 -23.14 14.12 15.14
CA LEU A 106 -24.41 13.39 15.01
C LEU A 106 -25.33 13.59 16.22
N THR A 107 -24.76 13.59 17.44
CA THR A 107 -25.51 13.89 18.67
C THR A 107 -26.04 15.31 18.69
N ILE A 108 -25.24 16.29 18.24
CA ILE A 108 -25.62 17.71 18.18
C ILE A 108 -26.71 17.96 17.13
N PHE A 109 -26.70 17.24 16.01
CA PHE A 109 -27.71 17.38 14.95
C PHE A 109 -29.04 16.67 15.26
N GLU A 110 -29.24 16.14 16.48
CA GLU A 110 -30.43 15.41 16.94
C GLU A 110 -31.00 14.44 15.89
N PHE A 111 -30.29 13.34 15.64
CA PHE A 111 -30.88 12.17 15.01
C PHE A 111 -31.48 11.27 16.09
N TRP A 112 -32.71 11.60 16.52
CA TRP A 112 -33.61 10.75 17.30
C TRP A 112 -34.86 10.46 16.47
#